data_AF-A0A1G6NAG9-F1
#
_entry.id   AF-A0A1G6NAG9-F1
#
_cell.length_a   1.000
_cell.length_b   1.000
_cell.length_c   1.000
_cell.angle_alpha   90.00
_cell.angle_beta   90.00
_cell.angle_gamma   90.00
#
_symmetry.space_group_name_H-M   'P 1'
#
loop_
_entity.id
_entity.type
_entity.pdbx_description
1 polymer ?
#
loop_
_entity_poly.entity_id
_entity_poly.type
_entity_poly.pdbx_seq_one_letter_code
_entity_poly.pdbx_strand_id
1 'polypeptide(L)'
;MDPEYTGQVNDEKFGVSKLGHIKGARNVFVGEYMEKVDNYYVIKPKAQIEQILQKAGIDPNKPMISYCHIGYWGSGLWFIANAILDNKLAWDYNGSLVKASMDKDIPFVKGPNPY
;
A
#
# COMPACT_ATOMS: atom_id res chain seq x y z
N MET A 1 -1.65 9.61 -1.44
CA MET A 1 -0.61 8.95 -0.63
C MET A 1 0.79 9.47 -0.94
N ASP A 2 1.05 10.00 -2.14
CA ASP A 2 2.38 10.44 -2.57
C ASP A 2 3.16 11.33 -1.58
N PRO A 3 2.53 12.28 -0.86
CA PRO A 3 3.25 13.11 0.10
C PRO A 3 3.75 12.33 1.34
N GLU A 4 3.00 11.33 1.79
CA GLU A 4 3.36 10.43 2.91
C GLU A 4 4.44 9.44 2.46
N TYR A 5 4.22 8.78 1.32
CA TYR A 5 5.16 7.81 0.75
C TYR A 5 6.53 8.44 0.47
N THR A 6 6.57 9.65 -0.06
CA THR A 6 7.84 10.35 -0.35
C THR A 6 8.49 10.98 0.88
N GLY A 7 7.80 11.00 2.02
CA GLY A 7 8.30 11.59 3.28
C GLY A 7 8.30 13.12 3.30
N GLN A 8 7.41 13.74 2.52
CA GLN A 8 7.21 15.19 2.47
C GLN A 8 6.24 15.71 3.55
N VAL A 9 5.41 14.82 4.10
CA VAL A 9 4.51 15.14 5.22
C VAL A 9 5.23 14.86 6.53
N ASN A 10 5.29 15.86 7.43
CA ASN A 10 5.66 15.61 8.81
C ASN A 10 4.44 15.08 9.57
N ASP A 11 4.50 13.81 9.96
CA ASP A 11 3.42 13.11 10.65
C ASP A 11 3.82 12.68 12.08
N GLU A 12 4.81 13.35 12.67
CA GLU A 12 5.28 13.11 14.04
C GLU A 12 4.14 13.18 15.07
N LYS A 13 3.19 14.12 14.88
CA LYS A 13 2.00 14.25 15.74
C LYS A 13 1.07 13.03 15.69
N PHE A 14 1.20 12.20 14.66
CA PHE A 14 0.40 11.01 14.44
C PHE A 14 1.21 9.71 14.63
N GLY A 15 2.35 9.79 15.32
CA GLY A 15 3.09 8.63 15.80
C GLY A 15 4.09 8.04 14.82
N VAL A 16 4.46 8.77 13.75
CA VAL A 16 5.48 8.31 12.78
C VAL A 16 6.84 8.92 13.13
N SER A 17 7.82 8.07 13.47
CA SER A 17 9.17 8.50 13.88
C SER A 17 10.20 8.56 12.73
N LYS A 18 9.86 7.98 11.57
CA LYS A 18 10.69 7.93 10.36
C LYS A 18 9.80 8.27 9.16
N LEU A 19 10.13 9.36 8.45
CA LEU A 19 9.40 9.79 7.27
C LEU A 19 9.79 8.99 6.03
N GLY A 20 8.84 8.81 5.11
CA GLY A 20 9.02 8.07 3.86
C GLY A 20 8.29 6.73 3.90
N HIS A 21 8.87 5.73 3.25
CA HIS A 21 8.29 4.39 3.12
C HIS A 21 9.30 3.31 3.50
N ILE A 22 8.80 2.10 3.77
CA ILE A 22 9.66 0.94 4.02
C ILE A 22 10.46 0.64 2.75
N LYS A 23 11.77 0.43 2.87
CA LYS A 23 12.64 0.12 1.72
C LYS A 23 12.10 -1.07 0.92
N GLY A 24 11.93 -0.88 -0.38
CA GLY A 24 11.39 -1.85 -1.33
C GLY A 24 9.87 -1.78 -1.50
N ALA A 25 9.15 -1.01 -0.68
CA ALA A 25 7.71 -0.81 -0.85
C ALA A 25 7.39 -0.10 -2.16
N ARG A 26 6.21 -0.36 -2.71
CA ARG A 26 5.70 0.28 -3.93
C ARG A 26 4.42 1.03 -3.59
N ASN A 27 4.27 2.24 -4.11
CA ASN A 27 3.11 3.08 -3.85
C ASN A 27 1.95 2.69 -4.78
N VAL A 28 0.91 2.06 -4.22
CA VAL A 28 -0.35 1.79 -4.91
C VAL A 28 -1.48 2.14 -3.97
N PHE A 29 -2.30 3.12 -4.36
CA PHE A 29 -3.40 3.55 -3.51
C PHE A 29 -4.61 2.61 -3.66
N VAL A 30 -5.25 2.22 -2.54
CA VAL A 30 -6.43 1.35 -2.55
C VAL A 30 -7.57 1.86 -3.44
N GLY A 31 -7.72 3.18 -3.56
CA GLY A 31 -8.72 3.79 -4.42
C GLY A 31 -8.51 3.51 -5.91
N GLU A 32 -7.31 3.12 -6.33
CA GLU A 32 -7.02 2.77 -7.73
C GLU A 32 -7.71 1.48 -8.17
N TYR A 33 -8.04 0.58 -7.24
CA TYR A 33 -8.79 -0.65 -7.54
C TYR A 33 -10.28 -0.40 -7.78
N MET A 34 -10.74 0.83 -7.60
CA MET A 34 -12.13 1.21 -7.73
C MET A 34 -12.31 2.19 -8.89
N GLU A 35 -13.51 2.19 -9.46
CA GLU A 35 -13.91 3.19 -10.43
C GLU A 35 -15.31 3.70 -10.15
N LYS A 36 -15.53 4.96 -10.50
CA LYS A 36 -16.83 5.60 -10.36
C LYS A 36 -17.71 5.22 -11.55
N VAL A 37 -18.88 4.67 -11.26
CA VAL A 37 -19.94 4.40 -12.23
C VAL A 37 -21.16 5.18 -11.76
N ASP A 38 -21.59 6.16 -12.55
CA ASP A 38 -22.65 7.11 -12.21
C ASP A 38 -22.41 7.80 -10.85
N ASN A 39 -23.20 7.45 -9.83
CA ASN A 39 -23.16 8.00 -8.48
C ASN A 39 -22.60 7.02 -7.43
N TYR A 40 -22.04 5.88 -7.83
CA TYR A 40 -21.45 4.89 -6.93
C TYR A 40 -20.06 4.46 -7.41
N TYR A 41 -19.34 3.72 -6.56
CA TYR A 41 -18.06 3.13 -6.91
C TYR A 41 -18.18 1.61 -7.01
N VAL A 42 -17.49 1.03 -7.98
CA VAL A 42 -17.38 -0.41 -8.17
C VAL A 42 -15.91 -0.82 -8.15
N ILE A 43 -15.66 -2.09 -7.84
CA ILE A 43 -14.32 -2.68 -7.99
C ILE A 43 -14.05 -2.90 -9.47
N LYS A 44 -12.87 -2.52 -9.92
CA LYS A 44 -12.43 -2.71 -11.29
C LYS A 44 -12.32 -4.20 -11.65
N PRO A 45 -12.47 -4.57 -12.94
CA PRO A 45 -12.24 -5.94 -13.39
C PRO A 45 -10.83 -6.44 -13.05
N LYS A 46 -10.69 -7.76 -12.79
CA LYS A 46 -9.41 -8.43 -12.47
C LYS A 46 -8.24 -7.98 -13.36
N ALA A 47 -8.45 -7.98 -14.67
CA ALA A 47 -7.41 -7.60 -15.64
C ALA A 47 -6.92 -6.14 -15.47
N GLN A 48 -7.79 -5.20 -15.08
CA GLN A 48 -7.37 -3.82 -14.83
C GLN A 48 -6.54 -3.72 -13.54
N ILE A 49 -6.92 -4.47 -12.50
CA ILE A 49 -6.18 -4.51 -11.23
C ILE A 49 -4.79 -5.13 -11.43
N GLU A 50 -4.69 -6.21 -12.20
CA GLU A 50 -3.40 -6.80 -12.57
C GLU A 50 -2.51 -5.80 -13.30
N GLN A 51 -3.07 -5.00 -14.20
CA GLN A 51 -2.32 -3.93 -14.89
C GLN A 51 -1.85 -2.83 -13.92
N ILE A 52 -2.67 -2.43 -12.95
CA ILE A 52 -2.29 -1.44 -11.92
C ILE A 52 -1.09 -1.95 -11.14
N LEU A 53 -1.15 -3.20 -10.66
CA LEU A 53 -0.06 -3.82 -9.90
C LEU A 53 1.21 -3.97 -10.75
N GLN A 54 1.09 -4.47 -11.98
CA GLN A 54 2.23 -4.63 -12.88
C GLN A 54 2.91 -3.30 -13.20
N LYS A 55 2.15 -2.22 -13.41
CA LYS A 55 2.70 -0.86 -13.62
C LYS A 55 3.48 -0.37 -12.41
N ALA A 56 3.06 -0.74 -11.20
CA ALA A 56 3.78 -0.46 -9.97
C ALA A 56 4.98 -1.40 -9.73
N GLY A 57 5.23 -2.37 -10.61
CA GLY A 57 6.29 -3.37 -10.48
C GLY A 57 5.95 -4.49 -9.50
N ILE A 58 4.67 -4.72 -9.23
CA ILE A 58 4.16 -5.77 -8.33
C ILE A 58 3.65 -6.94 -9.17
N ASP A 59 4.11 -8.14 -8.85
CA ASP A 59 3.62 -9.38 -9.43
C ASP A 59 2.39 -9.86 -8.62
N PRO A 60 1.18 -9.90 -9.21
CA PRO A 60 -0.05 -10.26 -8.50
C PRO A 60 -0.07 -11.72 -8.02
N ASN A 61 0.83 -12.58 -8.50
CA ASN A 61 0.90 -14.00 -8.11
C ASN A 61 1.91 -14.28 -7.00
N LYS A 62 2.64 -13.26 -6.51
CA LYS A 62 3.62 -13.42 -5.44
C LYS A 62 3.02 -13.10 -4.07
N PRO A 63 3.69 -13.52 -2.98
CA PRO A 63 3.34 -13.03 -1.65
C PRO A 63 3.38 -11.51 -1.57
N MET A 64 2.37 -10.92 -0.93
CA MET A 64 2.21 -9.47 -0.82
C MET A 64 1.94 -9.05 0.62
N ILE A 65 2.51 -7.93 1.03
CA ILE A 65 2.23 -7.29 2.31
C ILE A 65 1.80 -5.87 2.02
N SER A 66 0.64 -5.51 2.54
CA SER A 66 0.12 -4.13 2.52
C SER A 66 0.37 -3.46 3.86
N TYR A 67 0.44 -2.14 3.82
CA TYR A 67 0.43 -1.29 4.99
C TYR A 67 -0.09 0.10 4.61
N CYS A 68 -0.53 0.88 5.60
CA CYS A 68 -0.77 2.31 5.44
C CYS A 68 -0.21 3.06 6.66
N HIS A 69 -0.97 3.97 7.26
CA HIS A 69 -0.63 4.59 8.54
C HIS A 69 -0.82 3.66 9.74
N ILE A 70 -2.02 3.06 9.86
CA ILE A 70 -2.49 2.21 10.98
C ILE A 70 -3.27 0.96 10.50
N GLY A 71 -3.00 0.47 9.30
CA GLY A 71 -3.60 -0.74 8.72
C GLY A 71 -4.97 -0.57 8.05
N TYR A 72 -5.73 0.50 8.35
CA TYR A 72 -7.11 0.62 7.85
C TYR A 72 -7.23 0.50 6.32
N TRP A 73 -6.49 1.32 5.57
CA TRP A 73 -6.48 1.25 4.10
C TRP A 73 -5.59 0.14 3.55
N GLY A 74 -4.65 -0.39 4.35
CA GLY A 74 -3.82 -1.54 3.98
C GLY A 74 -4.67 -2.78 3.69
N SER A 75 -5.68 -3.02 4.52
CA SER A 75 -6.66 -4.11 4.35
C SER A 75 -7.33 -4.18 2.97
N GLY A 76 -7.41 -3.08 2.23
CA GLY A 76 -7.98 -3.07 0.88
C GLY A 76 -7.20 -3.92 -0.12
N LEU A 77 -5.86 -3.92 -0.06
CA LEU A 77 -5.05 -4.79 -0.91
C LEU A 77 -5.25 -6.26 -0.53
N TRP A 78 -5.30 -6.57 0.77
CA TRP A 78 -5.61 -7.92 1.25
C TRP A 78 -6.95 -8.42 0.68
N PHE A 79 -7.99 -7.58 0.70
CA PHE A 79 -9.29 -7.92 0.14
C PHE A 79 -9.21 -8.16 -1.37
N ILE A 80 -8.60 -7.25 -2.14
CA ILE A 80 -8.46 -7.36 -3.60
C ILE A 80 -7.68 -8.62 -3.98
N ALA A 81 -6.57 -8.91 -3.30
CA ALA A 81 -5.79 -10.11 -3.54
C ALA A 81 -6.61 -11.38 -3.30
N ASN A 82 -7.32 -11.45 -2.18
CA ASN A 82 -8.09 -12.63 -1.78
C ASN A 82 -9.36 -12.85 -2.60
N ALA A 83 -10.09 -11.77 -2.92
CA ALA A 83 -11.42 -11.83 -3.50
C ALA A 83 -11.42 -11.72 -5.03
N ILE A 84 -10.43 -11.06 -5.62
CA ILE A 84 -10.40 -10.74 -7.06
C ILE A 84 -9.23 -11.42 -7.78
N LEU A 85 -8.05 -11.47 -7.16
CA LEU A 85 -6.83 -11.98 -7.79
C LEU A 85 -6.58 -13.47 -7.55
N ASP A 86 -7.40 -14.12 -6.70
CA ASP A 86 -7.20 -15.51 -6.25
C ASP A 86 -5.86 -15.74 -5.52
N ASN A 87 -5.23 -14.67 -5.04
CA ASN A 87 -3.97 -14.74 -4.30
C ASN A 87 -4.23 -14.74 -2.79
N LYS A 88 -4.06 -15.92 -2.17
CA LYS A 88 -4.23 -16.13 -0.72
C LYS A 88 -2.97 -15.81 0.09
N LEU A 89 -1.87 -15.45 -0.56
CA LEU A 89 -0.58 -15.10 0.07
C LEU A 89 -0.45 -13.58 0.24
N ALA A 90 -1.55 -12.92 0.58
CA ALA A 90 -1.56 -11.50 0.89
C ALA A 90 -1.85 -11.29 2.38
N TRP A 91 -1.13 -10.36 3.00
CA TRP A 91 -1.34 -9.96 4.39
C TRP A 91 -1.39 -8.43 4.52
N ASP A 92 -2.07 -7.96 5.56
CA ASP A 92 -2.01 -6.57 5.99
C ASP A 92 -1.14 -6.47 7.24
N TYR A 93 -0.09 -5.66 7.16
CA TYR A 93 0.73 -5.34 8.32
C TYR A 93 0.03 -4.24 9.13
N ASN A 94 -0.80 -4.69 10.07
CA ASN A 94 -1.64 -3.84 10.92
C ASN A 94 -0.84 -2.80 11.73
N GLY A 95 0.41 -3.11 12.12
CA GLY A 95 1.30 -2.16 12.78
C GLY A 95 1.67 -0.96 11.89
N SER A 96 1.69 -1.17 10.57
CA SER A 96 1.81 -0.14 9.54
C SER A 96 2.94 0.88 9.80
N LEU A 97 2.85 2.10 9.27
CA LEU A 97 3.91 3.11 9.44
C LEU A 97 4.16 3.46 10.90
N VAL A 98 3.12 3.55 11.74
CA VAL A 98 3.30 3.89 13.16
C VAL A 98 4.27 2.90 13.83
N LYS A 99 4.06 1.59 13.68
CA LYS A 99 4.96 0.61 14.29
C LYS A 99 6.27 0.44 13.53
N ALA A 100 6.24 0.40 12.19
CA ALA A 100 7.46 0.23 11.38
C ALA A 100 8.46 1.37 11.58
N SER A 101 7.96 2.60 11.72
CA SER A 101 8.80 3.78 11.89
C SER A 101 9.52 3.83 13.24
N MET A 102 9.04 3.08 14.25
CA MET A 102 9.70 2.97 15.56
C MET A 102 10.71 1.82 15.62
N ASP A 103 10.63 0.87 14.70
CA ASP A 103 11.52 -0.29 14.68
C ASP A 103 12.85 0.06 14.00
N LYS A 104 13.95 0.02 14.76
CA LYS A 104 15.29 0.32 14.26
C LYS A 104 15.77 -0.60 13.13
N ASP A 105 15.24 -1.81 13.05
CA ASP A 105 15.68 -2.83 12.10
C ASP A 105 14.91 -2.78 10.78
N ILE A 106 13.84 -1.96 10.69
CA ILE A 106 13.09 -1.73 9.44
C ILE A 106 13.67 -0.51 8.69
N PRO A 107 14.30 -0.70 7.52
CA PRO A 107 14.87 0.39 6.74
C PRO A 107 13.79 1.24 6.07
N PHE A 108 13.98 2.57 6.09
CA PHE A 108 13.10 3.54 5.43
C PHE A 108 13.83 4.32 4.34
N VAL A 109 13.11 4.69 3.29
CA VAL A 109 13.59 5.48 2.15
C VAL A 109 12.68 6.67 1.93
N LYS A 110 13.23 7.79 1.46
CA LYS A 110 12.49 9.01 1.09
C LYS A 110 12.48 9.19 -0.42
N GLY A 111 11.50 9.94 -0.92
CA GLY A 111 11.32 10.19 -2.34
C GLY A 111 10.52 9.10 -3.06
N PRO A 112 10.40 9.18 -4.40
CA PRO A 112 9.56 8.27 -5.17
C PRO A 112 10.22 6.91 -5.45
N ASN A 113 11.55 6.80 -5.28
CA ASN A 113 12.27 5.56 -5.52
C ASN A 113 12.06 4.60 -4.33
N PRO A 114 11.65 3.34 -4.58
CA PRO A 114 11.54 2.30 -3.55
C PRO A 114 12.83 1.97 -2.78
N TYR A 115 14.02 2.29 -3.30
CA TYR A 115 15.30 1.82 -2.77
C TYR A 115 16.27 2.91 -2.33
#